data_AF-A0A1W1BLL2-F1
#
_entry.id   AF-A0A1W1BLL2-F1
#
_cell.length_a   1.000
_cell.length_b   1.000
_cell.length_c   1.000
_cell.angle_alpha   90.00
_cell.angle_beta   90.00
_cell.angle_gamma   90.00
#
_symmetry.space_group_name_H-M   'P 1'
#
loop_
_entity.id
_entity.type
_entity.pdbx_description
1 polymer ?
#
loop_
_entity_poly.entity_id
_entity_poly.type
_entity_poly.pdbx_seq_one_letter_code
_entity_poly.pdbx_strand_id
1 'polypeptide(L)'
;MLSSFNQNYTVSSNIQFINPLYQKIAKELSEFSSHFLSNSFKTLIEGKTIEDIIDNLELLQEKKTVENFKSYIVNIIEHLEDIRQLKYKRDSIKLYELSKIMDERGYQLNAITLLFEALGFYCLESIAKIDNIENRVNEFKGYIEDKKRPLHIYSTYTLVNESRVITKIRSRFKISTFINSKSMKEEIINHLNSIENLNQFKQFIETLEALRNNLAHGNSGFTLRGVKSIYEKNLKKFEKFVVSDDILKRGLC
;
A
#
# COMPACT_ATOMS: atom_id res chain seq x y z
N MET A 1 -15.78 11.43 18.69
CA MET A 1 -15.33 10.10 18.22
C MET A 1 -15.75 9.86 16.77
N LEU A 2 -17.03 9.58 16.48
CA LEU A 2 -17.49 9.26 15.11
C LEU A 2 -17.16 10.38 14.10
N SER A 3 -17.42 11.63 14.45
CA SER A 3 -17.06 12.77 13.58
C SER A 3 -15.56 12.83 13.26
N SER A 4 -14.68 12.67 14.27
CA SER A 4 -13.22 12.61 14.07
C SER A 4 -12.80 11.43 13.20
N PHE A 5 -13.33 10.23 13.46
CA PHE A 5 -13.05 9.06 12.63
C PHE A 5 -13.54 9.26 11.18
N ASN A 6 -14.72 9.83 10.99
CA ASN A 6 -15.23 10.15 9.67
C ASN A 6 -14.37 11.18 8.93
N GLN A 7 -13.73 12.10 9.64
CA GLN A 7 -12.86 13.11 9.03
C GLN A 7 -11.48 12.56 8.68
N ASN A 8 -10.86 11.75 9.55
CA ASN A 8 -9.46 11.37 9.38
C ASN A 8 -9.09 10.00 9.98
N TYR A 9 -10.04 9.13 10.32
CA TYR A 9 -9.77 7.84 10.95
C TYR A 9 -8.94 7.90 12.24
N THR A 10 -9.04 9.00 13.00
CA THR A 10 -8.39 9.09 14.32
C THR A 10 -9.42 8.96 15.43
N VAL A 11 -9.17 8.01 16.32
CA VAL A 11 -9.85 7.85 17.60
C VAL A 11 -8.82 7.65 18.71
N SER A 12 -9.01 8.35 19.83
CA SER A 12 -8.15 8.22 21.01
C SER A 12 -8.39 6.88 21.72
N SER A 13 -7.31 6.20 22.09
CA SER A 13 -7.33 4.95 22.84
C SER A 13 -7.85 5.08 24.28
N ASN A 14 -7.94 6.32 24.79
CA ASN A 14 -8.28 6.60 26.19
C ASN A 14 -9.76 6.93 26.38
N ILE A 15 -10.59 6.83 25.34
CA ILE A 15 -12.02 7.10 25.43
C ILE A 15 -12.70 5.95 26.17
N GLN A 16 -13.47 6.31 27.20
CA GLN A 16 -14.26 5.37 28.00
C GLN A 16 -15.75 5.72 27.94
N PHE A 17 -16.59 4.71 27.74
CA PHE A 17 -18.04 4.82 27.74
C PHE A 17 -18.63 3.81 28.73
N ILE A 18 -19.65 4.24 29.47
CA ILE A 18 -20.43 3.37 30.35
C ILE A 18 -21.25 2.36 29.51
N ASN A 19 -21.76 2.79 28.36
CA ASN A 19 -22.52 1.92 27.47
C ASN A 19 -21.60 0.88 26.80
N PRO A 20 -21.87 -0.43 26.95
CA PRO A 20 -21.00 -1.49 26.44
C PRO A 20 -20.80 -1.47 24.92
N LEU A 21 -21.85 -1.18 24.14
CA LEU A 21 -21.76 -1.09 22.68
C LEU A 21 -20.88 0.10 22.26
N TYR A 22 -21.06 1.24 22.91
CA TYR A 22 -20.26 2.43 22.59
C TYR A 22 -18.79 2.22 22.95
N GLN A 23 -18.52 1.54 24.08
CA GLN A 23 -17.16 1.18 24.48
C GLN A 23 -16.52 0.21 23.49
N LYS A 24 -17.27 -0.76 22.99
CA LYS A 24 -16.80 -1.73 21.99
C LYS A 24 -16.40 -1.03 20.69
N ILE A 25 -17.30 -0.22 20.13
CA ILE A 25 -17.05 0.57 18.91
C ILE A 25 -15.85 1.50 19.11
N ALA A 26 -15.73 2.16 20.26
CA ALA A 26 -14.60 3.05 20.54
C ALA A 26 -13.26 2.32 20.50
N LYS A 27 -13.21 1.12 21.08
CA LYS A 27 -12.01 0.28 21.08
C LYS A 27 -11.65 -0.17 19.66
N GLU A 28 -12.62 -0.66 18.90
CA GLU A 28 -12.41 -1.16 17.55
C GLU A 28 -11.97 -0.02 16.59
N LEU A 29 -12.61 1.15 16.66
CA LEU A 29 -12.19 2.32 15.87
C LEU A 29 -10.79 2.82 16.27
N SER A 30 -10.44 2.74 17.56
CA SER A 30 -9.08 3.08 18.01
C SER A 30 -8.04 2.07 17.50
N GLU A 31 -8.39 0.78 17.45
CA GLU A 31 -7.53 -0.27 16.89
C GLU A 31 -7.34 -0.10 15.39
N PHE A 32 -8.43 0.20 14.65
CA PHE A 32 -8.36 0.61 13.25
C PHE A 32 -7.42 1.81 13.08
N SER A 33 -7.61 2.86 13.88
CA SER A 33 -6.78 4.08 13.81
C SER A 33 -5.29 3.75 13.97
N SER A 34 -4.96 2.89 14.94
CA SER A 34 -3.59 2.44 15.21
C SER A 34 -3.00 1.70 14.01
N HIS A 35 -3.73 0.73 13.44
CA HIS A 35 -3.27 -0.01 12.26
C HIS A 35 -3.13 0.88 11.03
N PHE A 36 -4.10 1.78 10.81
CA PHE A 36 -4.11 2.69 9.67
C PHE A 36 -2.90 3.64 9.73
N LEU A 37 -2.69 4.32 10.87
CA LEU A 37 -1.58 5.27 11.04
C LEU A 37 -0.20 4.62 11.02
N SER A 38 -0.09 3.37 11.46
CA SER A 38 1.16 2.59 11.45
C SER A 38 1.42 1.86 10.12
N ASN A 39 0.58 2.04 9.10
CA ASN A 39 0.60 1.32 7.84
C ASN A 39 0.53 -0.23 7.98
N SER A 40 -0.09 -0.72 9.06
CA SER A 40 -0.26 -2.14 9.35
C SER A 40 -1.49 -2.73 8.64
N PHE A 41 -1.57 -2.55 7.31
CA PHE A 41 -2.78 -2.84 6.54
C PHE A 41 -3.09 -4.32 6.35
N LYS A 42 -2.09 -5.21 6.44
CA LYS A 42 -2.33 -6.65 6.31
C LYS A 42 -3.34 -7.13 7.35
N THR A 43 -3.09 -6.81 8.62
CA THR A 43 -3.99 -7.11 9.74
C THR A 43 -5.37 -6.46 9.55
N LEU A 44 -5.39 -5.24 9.03
CA LEU A 44 -6.61 -4.46 8.86
C LEU A 44 -7.54 -5.02 7.77
N ILE A 45 -6.97 -5.39 6.62
CA ILE A 45 -7.70 -5.78 5.40
C ILE A 45 -7.99 -7.28 5.38
N GLU A 46 -7.10 -8.10 5.93
CA GLU A 46 -7.24 -9.57 5.94
C GLU A 46 -7.87 -10.09 7.25
N GLY A 47 -7.97 -9.24 8.28
CA GLY A 47 -8.59 -9.57 9.56
C GLY A 47 -10.10 -9.32 9.59
N LYS A 48 -10.69 -9.48 10.78
CA LYS A 48 -12.11 -9.23 11.05
C LYS A 48 -12.43 -7.83 11.56
N THR A 49 -11.42 -7.02 11.88
CA THR A 49 -11.61 -5.71 12.52
C THR A 49 -12.58 -4.81 11.76
N ILE A 50 -12.49 -4.76 10.43
CA ILE A 50 -13.42 -3.95 9.62
C ILE A 50 -14.85 -4.49 9.68
N GLU A 51 -15.01 -5.81 9.57
CA GLU A 51 -16.32 -6.48 9.63
C GLU A 51 -16.98 -6.25 10.99
N ASP A 52 -16.22 -6.46 12.08
CA ASP A 52 -16.71 -6.25 13.44
C ASP A 52 -17.15 -4.79 13.67
N ILE A 53 -16.41 -3.81 13.14
CA ILE A 53 -16.78 -2.38 13.25
C ILE A 53 -18.10 -2.11 12.51
N ILE A 54 -18.23 -2.60 11.28
CA ILE A 54 -19.43 -2.39 10.45
C ILE A 54 -20.65 -2.96 11.17
N ASP A 55 -20.59 -4.23 11.59
CA ASP A 55 -21.69 -4.90 12.29
C ASP A 55 -22.13 -4.10 13.54
N ASN A 56 -21.17 -3.62 14.34
CA ASN A 56 -21.48 -2.83 15.54
C ASN A 56 -22.05 -1.45 15.22
N LEU A 57 -21.62 -0.82 14.12
CA LEU A 57 -22.15 0.47 13.66
C LEU A 57 -23.57 0.35 13.10
N GLU A 58 -23.89 -0.74 12.40
CA GLU A 58 -25.25 -1.05 11.95
C GLU A 58 -26.19 -1.23 13.15
N LEU A 59 -25.79 -2.02 14.15
CA LEU A 59 -26.54 -2.17 15.41
C LEU A 59 -26.72 -0.84 16.16
N LEU A 60 -25.71 0.04 16.12
CA LEU A 60 -25.78 1.36 16.72
C LEU A 60 -26.83 2.24 16.02
N GLN A 61 -26.92 2.14 14.69
CA GLN A 61 -27.80 2.97 13.86
C GLN A 61 -29.29 2.77 14.15
N GLU A 62 -29.67 1.61 14.69
CA GLU A 62 -31.05 1.32 15.11
C GLU A 62 -31.48 2.08 16.38
N LYS A 63 -30.53 2.68 17.11
CA LYS A 63 -30.82 3.38 18.37
C LYS A 63 -31.23 4.83 18.11
N LYS A 64 -32.41 5.22 18.61
CA LYS A 64 -32.88 6.62 18.59
C LYS A 64 -31.90 7.63 19.19
N THR A 65 -31.05 7.18 20.13
CA THR A 65 -30.05 8.02 20.81
C THR A 65 -28.93 8.53 19.89
N VAL A 66 -28.77 7.97 18.69
CA VAL A 66 -27.73 8.37 17.74
C VAL A 66 -28.26 9.00 16.45
N GLU A 67 -29.54 9.39 16.40
CA GLU A 67 -30.17 9.94 15.19
C GLU A 67 -29.36 11.11 14.60
N ASN A 68 -28.86 12.00 15.46
CA ASN A 68 -28.05 13.16 15.05
C ASN A 68 -26.65 12.78 14.49
N PHE A 69 -26.22 11.54 14.65
CA PHE A 69 -24.93 11.03 14.17
C PHE A 69 -25.08 10.02 13.03
N LYS A 70 -26.31 9.76 12.57
CA LYS A 70 -26.61 8.74 11.57
C LYS A 70 -25.84 8.94 10.26
N SER A 71 -25.69 10.18 9.82
CA SER A 71 -24.90 10.50 8.62
C SER A 71 -23.42 10.11 8.76
N TYR A 72 -22.81 10.34 9.94
CA TYR A 72 -21.44 9.89 10.19
C TYR A 72 -21.35 8.36 10.18
N ILE A 73 -22.33 7.66 10.76
CA ILE A 73 -22.34 6.20 10.80
C ILE A 73 -22.38 5.63 9.37
N VAL A 74 -23.30 6.11 8.53
CA VAL A 74 -23.43 5.69 7.13
C VAL A 74 -22.13 5.91 6.38
N ASN A 75 -21.59 7.13 6.44
CA ASN A 75 -20.35 7.46 5.73
C ASN A 75 -19.17 6.61 6.22
N ILE A 76 -19.10 6.29 7.51
CA ILE A 76 -18.04 5.42 8.04
C ILE A 76 -18.18 4.01 7.48
N ILE A 77 -19.39 3.45 7.46
CA ILE A 77 -19.63 2.11 6.91
C ILE A 77 -19.23 2.06 5.43
N GLU A 78 -19.67 3.03 4.61
CA GLU A 78 -19.32 3.10 3.19
C GLU A 78 -17.80 3.10 2.97
N HIS A 79 -17.07 3.95 3.71
CA HIS A 79 -15.62 4.00 3.60
C HIS A 79 -14.92 2.71 4.07
N LEU A 80 -15.44 2.06 5.10
CA LEU A 80 -14.90 0.80 5.61
C LEU A 80 -15.14 -0.34 4.61
N GLU A 81 -16.29 -0.33 3.93
CA GLU A 81 -16.58 -1.24 2.83
C GLU A 81 -15.60 -1.07 1.67
N ASP A 82 -15.33 0.17 1.25
CA ASP A 82 -14.35 0.45 0.20
C ASP A 82 -12.97 -0.15 0.53
N ILE A 83 -12.53 -0.01 1.79
CA ILE A 83 -11.26 -0.60 2.26
C ILE A 83 -11.35 -2.13 2.30
N ARG A 84 -12.49 -2.69 2.76
CA ARG A 84 -12.72 -4.14 2.81
C ARG A 84 -12.61 -4.80 1.43
N GLN A 85 -13.13 -4.15 0.39
CA GLN A 85 -13.07 -4.67 -0.98
C GLN A 85 -11.64 -4.76 -1.53
N LEU A 86 -10.68 -4.02 -0.96
CA LEU A 86 -9.29 -4.08 -1.38
C LEU A 86 -8.64 -5.45 -1.13
N LYS A 87 -9.23 -6.31 -0.29
CA LYS A 87 -8.74 -7.68 -0.05
C LYS A 87 -8.68 -8.53 -1.32
N TYR A 88 -9.49 -8.21 -2.33
CA TYR A 88 -9.55 -8.92 -3.61
C TYR A 88 -8.64 -8.33 -4.69
N LYS A 89 -7.92 -7.24 -4.39
CA LYS A 89 -6.99 -6.61 -5.32
C LYS A 89 -5.57 -7.10 -5.09
N ARG A 90 -4.77 -7.15 -6.17
CA ARG A 90 -3.31 -7.37 -6.08
C ARG A 90 -2.66 -6.28 -5.22
N ASP A 91 -1.56 -6.62 -4.55
CA ASP A 91 -0.94 -5.77 -3.53
C ASP A 91 -0.52 -4.39 -4.05
N SER A 92 -0.02 -4.32 -5.28
CA SER A 92 0.32 -3.04 -5.91
C SER A 92 -0.90 -2.10 -6.01
N ILE A 93 -2.06 -2.62 -6.41
CA ILE A 93 -3.28 -1.82 -6.52
C ILE A 93 -3.88 -1.55 -5.14
N LYS A 94 -3.85 -2.51 -4.23
CA LYS A 94 -4.29 -2.34 -2.83
C LYS A 94 -3.60 -1.13 -2.18
N LEU A 95 -2.27 -1.08 -2.25
CA LEU A 95 -1.49 0.02 -1.68
C LEU A 95 -1.67 1.34 -2.44
N TYR A 96 -1.86 1.29 -3.76
CA TYR A 96 -2.19 2.47 -4.56
C TYR A 96 -3.52 3.10 -4.12
N GLU A 97 -4.58 2.29 -3.95
CA GLU A 97 -5.89 2.76 -3.50
C GLU A 97 -5.82 3.33 -2.08
N LEU A 98 -5.15 2.62 -1.16
CA LEU A 98 -4.91 3.12 0.20
C LEU A 98 -4.12 4.43 0.22
N SER A 99 -3.20 4.63 -0.72
CA SER A 99 -2.46 5.89 -0.81
C SER A 99 -3.39 7.08 -1.07
N LYS A 100 -4.41 6.90 -1.93
CA LYS A 100 -5.40 7.95 -2.21
C LYS A 100 -6.23 8.25 -0.99
N ILE A 101 -6.72 7.21 -0.32
CA ILE A 101 -7.48 7.33 0.93
C ILE A 101 -6.66 8.08 1.98
N MET A 102 -5.37 7.77 2.12
CA MET A 102 -4.47 8.48 3.05
C MET A 102 -4.33 9.97 2.71
N ASP A 103 -4.15 10.33 1.44
CA ASP A 103 -4.03 11.74 1.03
C ASP A 103 -5.31 12.53 1.27
N GLU A 104 -6.47 11.95 0.94
CA GLU A 104 -7.79 12.53 1.17
C GLU A 104 -8.05 12.81 2.66
N ARG A 105 -7.50 11.97 3.54
CA ARG A 105 -7.58 12.12 5.00
C ARG A 105 -6.48 12.97 5.61
N GLY A 106 -5.58 13.53 4.79
CA GLY A 106 -4.54 14.45 5.23
C GLY A 106 -3.27 13.80 5.77
N TYR A 107 -3.01 12.53 5.46
CA TYR A 107 -1.81 11.79 5.85
C TYR A 107 -0.79 11.71 4.71
N GLN A 108 -0.20 12.84 4.33
CA GLN A 108 0.63 12.91 3.12
C GLN A 108 1.86 12.00 3.17
N LEU A 109 2.51 11.87 4.34
CA LEU A 109 3.67 10.98 4.48
C LEU A 109 3.29 9.51 4.26
N ASN A 110 2.17 9.07 4.85
CA ASN A 110 1.64 7.72 4.67
C ASN A 110 1.23 7.50 3.21
N ALA A 111 0.52 8.45 2.60
CA ALA A 111 0.11 8.39 1.20
C ALA A 111 1.32 8.18 0.25
N ILE A 112 2.37 8.99 0.42
CA ILE A 112 3.57 8.90 -0.42
C ILE A 112 4.34 7.60 -0.17
N THR A 113 4.41 7.16 1.09
CA THR A 113 5.04 5.89 1.44
C THR A 113 4.31 4.73 0.78
N LEU A 114 2.98 4.70 0.85
CA LEU A 114 2.17 3.64 0.24
C LEU A 114 2.24 3.66 -1.28
N LEU A 115 2.23 4.83 -1.92
CA LEU A 115 2.41 4.91 -3.37
C LEU A 115 3.79 4.38 -3.81
N PHE A 116 4.83 4.63 -3.01
CA PHE A 116 6.18 4.11 -3.29
C PHE A 116 6.30 2.60 -3.07
N GLU A 117 5.63 2.07 -2.05
CA GLU A 117 5.52 0.62 -1.82
C GLU A 117 4.71 -0.06 -2.91
N ALA A 118 3.56 0.51 -3.30
CA ALA A 118 2.73 0.06 -4.42
C ALA A 118 3.57 -0.11 -5.70
N LEU A 119 4.44 0.86 -5.99
CA LEU A 119 5.34 0.81 -7.15
C LEU A 119 6.35 -0.33 -7.05
N GLY A 120 6.86 -0.61 -5.85
CA GLY A 120 7.75 -1.75 -5.62
C GLY A 120 7.02 -3.09 -5.82
N PHE A 121 5.81 -3.23 -5.26
CA PHE A 121 4.99 -4.42 -5.45
C PHE A 121 4.65 -4.64 -6.92
N TYR A 122 4.35 -3.57 -7.66
CA TYR A 122 4.13 -3.69 -9.10
C TYR A 122 5.36 -4.24 -9.84
N CYS A 123 6.56 -3.77 -9.50
CA CYS A 123 7.80 -4.28 -10.09
C CYS A 123 7.99 -5.77 -9.77
N LEU A 124 7.75 -6.18 -8.52
CA LEU A 124 7.82 -7.57 -8.08
C LEU A 124 6.78 -8.45 -8.80
N GLU A 125 5.51 -8.05 -8.80
CA GLU A 125 4.42 -8.74 -9.48
C GLU A 125 4.67 -8.93 -10.97
N SER A 126 5.36 -7.98 -11.61
CA SER A 126 5.67 -8.06 -13.05
C SER A 126 6.88 -8.94 -13.34
N ILE A 127 7.97 -8.78 -12.57
CA ILE A 127 9.16 -9.62 -12.69
C ILE A 127 8.82 -11.09 -12.38
N ALA A 128 7.92 -11.33 -11.43
CA ALA A 128 7.45 -12.67 -11.07
C ALA A 128 6.72 -13.39 -12.20
N LYS A 129 6.25 -12.70 -13.25
CA LYS A 129 5.57 -13.32 -14.42
C LYS A 129 6.55 -13.80 -15.50
N ILE A 130 7.84 -13.72 -15.26
CA ILE A 130 8.88 -14.29 -16.12
C ILE A 130 9.05 -15.76 -15.69
N ASP A 131 8.96 -16.70 -16.63
CA ASP A 131 8.76 -18.14 -16.36
C ASP A 131 9.72 -18.72 -15.29
N ASN A 132 11.02 -18.43 -15.41
CA ASN A 132 12.04 -18.92 -14.46
C ASN A 132 12.12 -18.12 -13.16
N ILE A 133 11.42 -16.99 -13.05
CA ILE A 133 11.42 -16.11 -11.88
C ILE A 133 10.24 -16.38 -10.95
N GLU A 134 9.09 -16.80 -11.48
CA GLU A 134 7.90 -17.09 -10.69
C GLU A 134 8.19 -18.10 -9.57
N ASN A 135 8.77 -19.24 -9.95
CA ASN A 135 9.16 -20.29 -9.01
C ASN A 135 10.10 -19.74 -7.92
N ARG A 136 11.05 -18.90 -8.32
CA ARG A 136 12.01 -18.31 -7.39
C ARG A 136 11.34 -17.34 -6.40
N VAL A 137 10.37 -16.54 -6.86
CA VAL A 137 9.58 -15.67 -6.00
C VAL A 137 8.77 -16.50 -4.99
N ASN A 138 8.15 -17.58 -5.44
CA ASN A 138 7.33 -18.46 -4.60
C ASN A 138 8.18 -19.18 -3.54
N GLU A 139 9.35 -19.71 -3.90
CA GLU A 139 10.32 -20.26 -2.94
C GLU A 139 10.70 -19.25 -1.86
N PHE A 140 10.99 -18.01 -2.28
CA PHE A 140 11.40 -16.96 -1.35
C PHE A 140 10.26 -16.57 -0.41
N LYS A 141 9.02 -16.45 -0.93
CA LYS A 141 7.83 -16.20 -0.13
C LYS A 141 7.55 -17.33 0.87
N GLY A 142 7.61 -18.59 0.42
CA GLY A 142 7.45 -19.75 1.30
C GLY A 142 8.47 -19.76 2.43
N TYR A 143 9.73 -19.45 2.14
CA TYR A 143 10.76 -19.31 3.19
C TYR A 143 10.43 -18.22 4.22
N ILE A 144 9.88 -17.08 3.78
CA ILE A 144 9.46 -16.00 4.70
C ILE A 144 8.31 -16.47 5.60
N GLU A 145 7.33 -17.18 5.04
CA GLU A 145 6.15 -17.67 5.76
C GLU A 145 6.50 -18.75 6.79
N ASP A 146 7.37 -19.69 6.42
CA ASP A 146 7.77 -20.81 7.27
C ASP A 146 8.67 -20.39 8.45
N LYS A 147 9.32 -19.22 8.37
CA LYS A 147 10.26 -18.74 9.39
C LYS A 147 9.61 -17.65 10.24
N LYS A 148 9.40 -17.95 11.54
CA LYS A 148 8.95 -16.96 12.54
C LYS A 148 9.79 -15.68 12.61
N ARG A 149 11.07 -15.75 12.24
CA ARG A 149 12.01 -14.63 12.11
C ARG A 149 12.94 -14.93 10.93
N PRO A 150 12.56 -14.59 9.70
CA PRO A 150 13.46 -14.81 8.58
C PRO A 150 14.66 -13.87 8.74
N LEU A 151 15.83 -14.26 8.21
CA LEU A 151 16.99 -13.36 8.21
C LEU A 151 16.59 -12.05 7.50
N HIS A 152 17.14 -10.89 7.89
CA HIS A 152 16.80 -9.60 7.29
C HIS A 152 16.91 -9.59 5.74
N ILE A 153 17.82 -10.41 5.21
CA ILE A 153 18.00 -10.61 3.76
C ILE A 153 16.82 -11.34 3.09
N TYR A 154 16.02 -12.10 3.84
CA TYR A 154 14.79 -12.75 3.42
C TYR A 154 13.58 -12.04 4.03
N SER A 155 13.13 -10.97 3.40
CA SER A 155 11.90 -10.29 3.80
C SER A 155 11.12 -9.86 2.56
N THR A 156 9.81 -9.69 2.71
CA THR A 156 8.96 -9.11 1.65
C THR A 156 9.47 -7.73 1.25
N TYR A 157 9.93 -6.94 2.22
CA TYR A 157 10.56 -5.64 1.97
C TYR A 157 11.79 -5.78 1.06
N THR A 158 12.68 -6.73 1.34
CA THR A 158 13.88 -6.97 0.52
C THR A 158 13.50 -7.35 -0.91
N LEU A 159 12.55 -8.27 -1.10
CA LEU A 159 12.06 -8.68 -2.42
C LEU A 159 11.49 -7.51 -3.23
N VAL A 160 10.61 -6.74 -2.61
CA VAL A 160 9.95 -5.58 -3.21
C VAL A 160 10.97 -4.51 -3.58
N ASN A 161 11.91 -4.22 -2.67
CA ASN A 161 12.97 -3.27 -2.94
C ASN A 161 13.88 -3.72 -4.08
N GLU A 162 14.31 -4.98 -4.06
CA GLU A 162 15.22 -5.51 -5.08
C GLU A 162 14.57 -5.51 -6.46
N SER A 163 13.30 -5.92 -6.56
CA SER A 163 12.52 -5.89 -7.81
C SER A 163 12.43 -4.49 -8.40
N ARG A 164 12.18 -3.47 -7.55
CA ARG A 164 12.19 -2.07 -7.96
C ARG A 164 13.58 -1.62 -8.42
N VAL A 165 14.63 -1.98 -7.69
CA VAL A 165 16.02 -1.63 -8.04
C VAL A 165 16.41 -2.23 -9.38
N ILE A 166 16.12 -3.51 -9.61
CA ILE A 166 16.34 -4.21 -10.88
C ILE A 166 15.69 -3.43 -12.03
N THR A 167 14.41 -3.09 -11.88
CA THR A 167 13.66 -2.32 -12.90
C THR A 167 14.28 -0.94 -13.14
N LYS A 168 14.77 -0.28 -12.10
CA LYS A 168 15.43 1.04 -12.16
C LYS A 168 16.80 0.99 -12.86
N ILE A 169 17.64 0.00 -12.57
CA ILE A 169 19.05 -0.04 -13.04
C ILE A 169 19.28 -0.97 -14.25
N ARG A 170 18.25 -1.71 -14.66
CA ARG A 170 18.17 -2.59 -15.85
C ARG A 170 19.21 -3.68 -15.91
N SER A 171 20.39 -3.41 -16.44
CA SER A 171 21.44 -4.41 -16.66
C SER A 171 22.53 -4.42 -15.59
N ARG A 172 22.58 -3.35 -14.78
CA ARG A 172 23.67 -3.10 -13.81
C ARG A 172 23.47 -3.81 -12.46
N PHE A 173 22.36 -4.51 -12.26
CA PHE A 173 22.16 -5.26 -11.02
C PHE A 173 23.08 -6.48 -10.94
N LYS A 174 23.53 -6.80 -9.73
CA LYS A 174 24.34 -8.00 -9.47
C LYS A 174 23.41 -9.17 -9.20
N ILE A 175 23.91 -10.38 -9.48
CA ILE A 175 23.30 -11.61 -8.97
C ILE A 175 23.22 -11.48 -7.44
N SER A 176 22.09 -11.88 -6.88
CA SER A 176 21.73 -11.67 -5.48
C SER A 176 21.16 -12.96 -4.88
N THR A 177 20.69 -12.88 -3.65
CA THR A 177 19.92 -13.95 -3.02
C THR A 177 18.59 -14.20 -3.73
N PHE A 178 17.95 -13.16 -4.29
CA PHE A 178 16.69 -13.30 -5.02
C PHE A 178 16.94 -13.77 -6.46
N ILE A 179 17.66 -12.99 -7.26
CA ILE A 179 18.08 -13.34 -8.63
C ILE A 179 19.45 -14.01 -8.58
N ASN A 180 19.47 -15.33 -8.41
CA ASN A 180 20.67 -16.08 -8.05
C ASN A 180 21.42 -16.74 -9.22
N SER A 181 20.94 -16.59 -10.45
CA SER A 181 21.56 -17.18 -11.64
C SER A 181 21.76 -16.18 -12.77
N LYS A 182 22.75 -16.48 -13.62
CA LYS A 182 23.04 -15.69 -14.84
C LYS A 182 21.88 -15.73 -15.83
N SER A 183 21.24 -16.90 -15.99
CA SER A 183 20.06 -17.09 -16.86
C SER A 183 18.91 -16.18 -16.46
N MET A 184 18.53 -16.20 -15.17
CA MET A 184 17.47 -15.32 -14.64
C MET A 184 17.77 -13.85 -14.86
N LYS A 185 19.03 -13.45 -14.64
CA LYS A 185 19.47 -12.08 -14.90
C LYS A 185 19.32 -11.71 -16.38
N GLU A 186 19.73 -12.57 -17.29
CA GLU A 186 19.64 -12.34 -18.74
C GLU A 186 18.19 -12.25 -19.22
N GLU A 187 17.31 -13.11 -18.73
CA GLU A 187 15.87 -13.06 -19.04
C GLU A 187 15.23 -11.75 -18.58
N ILE A 188 15.51 -11.32 -17.34
CA ILE A 188 15.03 -10.04 -16.83
C ILE A 188 15.55 -8.87 -17.68
N ILE A 189 16.84 -8.89 -18.05
CA ILE A 189 17.43 -7.83 -18.88
C ILE A 189 16.75 -7.78 -20.25
N ASN A 190 16.56 -8.94 -20.88
CA ASN A 190 15.91 -9.03 -22.19
C ASN A 190 14.47 -8.52 -22.13
N HIS A 191 13.71 -8.94 -21.12
CA HIS A 191 12.36 -8.44 -20.87
C HIS A 191 12.34 -6.91 -20.70
N LEU A 192 13.14 -6.38 -19.79
CA LEU A 192 13.18 -4.93 -19.53
C LEU A 192 13.65 -4.12 -20.75
N ASN A 193 14.61 -4.61 -21.52
CA ASN A 193 15.08 -3.92 -22.73
C ASN A 193 14.05 -3.89 -23.86
N SER A 194 13.06 -4.79 -23.85
CA SER A 194 11.96 -4.79 -24.83
C SER A 194 10.91 -3.70 -24.58
N ILE A 195 10.91 -3.07 -23.40
CA ILE A 195 9.87 -2.11 -22.99
C ILE A 195 10.23 -0.70 -23.46
N GLU A 196 9.49 -0.17 -24.43
CA GLU A 196 9.72 1.13 -25.06
C GLU A 196 9.75 2.30 -24.05
N ASN A 197 8.76 2.36 -23.16
CA ASN A 197 8.60 3.49 -22.22
C ASN A 197 9.35 3.32 -20.89
N LEU A 198 10.28 2.36 -20.79
CA LEU A 198 10.97 2.06 -19.53
C LEU A 198 11.84 3.22 -19.02
N ASN A 199 12.30 4.12 -19.91
CA ASN A 199 13.06 5.31 -19.48
C ASN A 199 12.18 6.28 -18.68
N GLN A 200 10.95 6.50 -19.15
CA GLN A 200 9.99 7.36 -18.45
C GLN A 200 9.57 6.73 -17.13
N PHE A 201 9.40 5.41 -17.11
CA PHE A 201 9.10 4.68 -15.87
C PHE A 201 10.23 4.73 -14.85
N LYS A 202 11.50 4.63 -15.29
CA LYS A 202 12.66 4.83 -14.43
C LYS A 202 12.64 6.21 -13.77
N GLN A 203 12.39 7.26 -14.55
CA GLN A 203 12.27 8.63 -14.02
C GLN A 203 11.13 8.77 -13.02
N PHE A 204 10.01 8.06 -13.24
CA PHE A 204 8.92 7.99 -12.29
C PHE A 204 9.36 7.35 -10.96
N ILE A 205 10.04 6.19 -10.99
CA ILE A 205 10.60 5.56 -9.78
C ILE A 205 11.52 6.54 -9.03
N GLU A 206 12.46 7.19 -9.74
CA GLU A 206 13.44 8.11 -9.15
C GLU A 206 12.78 9.35 -8.53
N THR A 207 11.75 9.90 -9.18
CA THR A 207 10.99 11.05 -8.66
C THR A 207 10.27 10.71 -7.37
N LEU A 208 9.63 9.54 -7.32
CA LEU A 208 8.86 9.10 -6.15
C LEU A 208 9.77 8.70 -4.99
N GLU A 209 10.90 8.04 -5.27
CA GLU A 209 11.94 7.73 -4.29
C GLU A 209 12.52 9.00 -3.64
N ALA A 210 12.84 10.01 -4.47
CA ALA A 210 13.32 11.29 -3.98
C ALA A 210 12.28 12.00 -3.11
N LEU A 211 11.00 12.01 -3.51
CA LEU A 211 9.92 12.61 -2.72
C LEU A 211 9.79 11.94 -1.34
N ARG A 212 9.75 10.60 -1.32
CA ARG A 212 9.64 9.81 -0.07
C ARG A 212 10.81 10.09 0.86
N ASN A 213 12.04 10.10 0.33
CA ASN A 213 13.24 10.33 1.14
C ASN A 213 13.31 11.76 1.68
N ASN A 214 12.96 12.76 0.87
CA ASN A 214 12.96 14.16 1.31
C ASN A 214 11.98 14.38 2.48
N LEU A 215 10.82 13.74 2.43
CA LEU A 215 9.83 13.83 3.52
C LEU A 215 10.23 13.04 4.76
N ALA A 216 10.71 11.81 4.59
CA ALA A 216 11.12 10.96 5.71
C ALA A 216 12.28 11.57 6.51
N HIS A 217 13.18 12.30 5.85
CA HIS A 217 14.34 12.94 6.49
C HIS A 217 14.11 14.41 6.86
N GLY A 218 12.91 14.97 6.63
CA GLY A 218 12.62 16.38 6.89
C GLY A 218 13.49 17.36 6.07
N ASN A 219 14.14 16.88 5.01
CA ASN A 219 15.10 17.63 4.20
C ASN A 219 14.44 18.52 3.15
N SER A 220 13.12 18.70 3.21
CA SER A 220 12.39 19.41 2.19
C SER A 220 12.32 20.90 2.47
N GLY A 221 12.97 21.72 1.63
CA GLY A 221 12.57 23.12 1.42
C GLY A 221 11.20 23.27 0.73
N PHE A 222 10.40 22.19 0.65
CA PHE A 222 9.08 22.18 0.04
C PHE A 222 8.01 22.61 1.04
N THR A 223 7.09 23.45 0.58
CA THR A 223 5.83 23.69 1.29
C THR A 223 4.90 22.48 1.16
N LEU A 224 3.96 22.31 2.09
CA LEU A 224 2.93 21.26 2.03
C LEU A 224 2.17 21.24 0.69
N ARG A 225 1.90 22.43 0.12
CA ARG A 225 1.28 22.58 -1.20
C ARG A 225 2.16 21.99 -2.31
N GLY A 226 3.48 22.19 -2.23
CA GLY A 226 4.43 21.59 -3.15
C GLY A 226 4.42 20.07 -3.07
N VAL A 227 4.41 19.51 -1.85
CA VAL A 227 4.35 18.06 -1.61
C VAL A 227 3.10 17.44 -2.24
N LYS A 228 1.93 18.03 -2.01
CA LYS A 228 0.66 17.54 -2.57
C LYS A 228 0.67 17.55 -4.10
N SER A 229 1.15 18.63 -4.71
CA SER A 229 1.25 18.71 -6.18
C SER A 229 2.19 17.65 -6.77
N ILE A 230 3.30 17.36 -6.11
CA ILE A 230 4.24 16.31 -6.56
C ILE A 230 3.61 14.92 -6.36
N TYR A 231 2.90 14.69 -5.25
CA TYR A 231 2.15 13.45 -5.03
C TYR A 231 1.11 13.21 -6.13
N GLU A 232 0.24 14.17 -6.41
CA GLU A 232 -0.80 14.07 -7.45
C GLU A 232 -0.21 13.78 -8.84
N LYS A 233 0.93 14.39 -9.18
CA LYS A 233 1.66 14.09 -10.44
C LYS A 233 2.15 12.64 -10.48
N ASN A 234 2.68 12.13 -9.36
CA ASN A 234 3.14 10.75 -9.27
C ASN A 234 1.97 9.76 -9.24
N LEU A 235 0.84 10.13 -8.64
CA LEU A 235 -0.39 9.35 -8.66
C LEU A 235 -0.89 9.14 -10.09
N LYS A 236 -0.95 10.21 -10.89
CA LYS A 236 -1.30 10.13 -12.32
C LYS A 236 -0.32 9.28 -13.13
N LYS A 237 0.98 9.34 -12.80
CA LYS A 237 1.99 8.49 -13.44
C LYS A 237 1.80 7.02 -13.06
N PHE A 238 1.45 6.73 -11.81
CA PHE A 238 1.12 5.37 -11.39
C PHE A 238 -0.10 4.85 -12.16
N GLU A 239 -1.20 5.61 -12.17
CA GLU A 239 -2.40 5.27 -12.94
C GLU A 239 -2.08 4.97 -14.39
N LYS A 240 -1.31 5.84 -15.06
CA LYS A 240 -0.87 5.63 -16.43
C LYS A 240 -0.04 4.35 -16.58
N PHE A 241 1.12 4.26 -15.92
CA PHE A 241 2.09 3.20 -16.20
C PHE A 241 1.69 1.82 -15.64
N VAL A 242 0.90 1.79 -14.57
CA VAL A 242 0.62 0.57 -13.79
C VAL A 242 -0.81 0.07 -13.99
N VAL A 243 -1.77 0.98 -14.07
CA VAL A 243 -3.21 0.63 -14.16
C VAL A 243 -3.65 0.59 -15.62
N SER A 244 -3.37 1.66 -16.37
CA SER A 244 -3.85 1.81 -17.76
C SER A 244 -2.98 1.04 -18.75
N ASP A 245 -1.68 1.31 -18.75
CA ASP A 245 -0.75 0.78 -19.75
C ASP A 245 -0.18 -0.59 -19.34
N ASP A 246 -0.14 -0.90 -18.04
CA ASP A 246 0.50 -2.09 -17.45
C ASP A 246 1.87 -2.40 -18.10
N ILE A 247 2.74 -1.37 -18.17
CA ILE A 247 3.90 -1.36 -19.08
C ILE A 247 4.94 -2.48 -18.87
N LEU A 248 4.94 -3.12 -17.69
CA LEU A 248 5.88 -4.19 -17.36
C LEU A 248 5.29 -5.57 -17.65
N LYS A 249 4.02 -5.64 -18.07
CA LYS A 249 3.39 -6.87 -18.52
C LYS A 249 4.15 -7.42 -19.71
N ARG A 250 4.44 -8.72 -19.67
CA ARG A 250 5.01 -9.44 -20.82
C ARG A 250 4.03 -9.31 -21.99
N GLY A 251 4.47 -8.64 -23.05
CA GLY A 251 3.78 -8.72 -24.34
C GLY A 251 3.80 -10.17 -24.78
N LEU A 252 2.65 -10.73 -25.12
CA LEU A 252 2.58 -11.95 -25.91
C LEU A 252 3.10 -11.57 -27.30
N CYS A 253 4.41 -11.68 -27.50
CA CYS A 253 5.01 -11.77 -28.82
C CYS A 253 5.13 -13.24 -29.19
#